data_AF-A0A549YFU0-F1
#
_entry.id   AF-A0A549YFU0-F1
#
_cell.length_a   1.000
_cell.length_b   1.000
_cell.length_c   1.000
_cell.angle_alpha   90.00
_cell.angle_beta   90.00
_cell.angle_gamma   90.00
#
_symmetry.space_group_name_H-M   'P 1'
#
loop_
_entity.id
_entity.type
_entity.pdbx_description
1 polymer ?
#
loop_
_entity_poly.entity_id
_entity_poly.type
_entity_poly.pdbx_seq_one_letter_code
_entity_poly.pdbx_strand_id
1 'polypeptide(L)'
;MNVKSLYRLAAKKLISDFEMSSQLKHQGSTGTYREDAIKKFLLEGRLPDKYGIGSGEIIGPNSDISRQSDLVIYDKLNCPVLLFEESVQVFPSDAVYGIIEVKSRLSKQKLIEALENIAEFKSLVPKEKAVQNNALVHMTYNKPRPFGIIFAYSLGGNSLDSLTENLRDFEESKDPDLWPNMIVVLGEGIIWHNGRSLNTLLHSEDFYSEVYPIPIHFKEDTLFEFYFNLFDILSNIKLGDIDLRKYKELPKKVGNFYVTGHDRFQRIGTNKVYALNERFIKRIYDYCQMAGKKKYKDILLLGLGQIPQGMDEKSLDVYVYYYDPDELPSLQEVSFVKDEYDRVNLSGNAKFPSSSITINGEIYVFPQAYITEEDLTEVPNMKTEDL
;
A
#
# COMPACT_ATOMS: atom_id res chain seq x y z
N MET A 1 17.26 -40.73 -2.72
CA MET A 1 17.71 -39.37 -3.12
C MET A 1 17.63 -38.47 -1.90
N ASN A 2 18.72 -37.78 -1.54
CA ASN A 2 18.73 -36.88 -0.38
C ASN A 2 18.40 -35.45 -0.87
N VAL A 3 17.27 -34.91 -0.42
CA VAL A 3 16.79 -33.58 -0.83
C VAL A 3 17.78 -32.48 -0.42
N LYS A 4 18.35 -32.54 0.78
CA LYS A 4 19.36 -31.57 1.23
C LYS A 4 20.56 -31.54 0.30
N SER A 5 21.04 -32.71 -0.14
CA SER A 5 22.15 -32.79 -1.11
C SER A 5 21.84 -32.09 -2.44
N LEU A 6 20.60 -32.17 -2.93
CA LEU A 6 20.18 -31.44 -4.14
C LEU A 6 20.24 -29.92 -3.95
N TYR A 7 19.77 -29.42 -2.80
CA TYR A 7 19.82 -28.00 -2.49
C TYR A 7 21.23 -27.49 -2.24
N ARG A 8 22.13 -28.30 -1.68
CA ARG A 8 23.56 -27.97 -1.58
C ARG A 8 24.19 -27.80 -2.97
N LEU A 9 23.84 -28.66 -3.93
CA LEU A 9 24.29 -28.52 -5.32
C LEU A 9 23.70 -27.26 -5.98
N ALA A 10 22.42 -26.97 -5.74
CA ALA A 10 21.78 -25.76 -6.23
C ALA A 10 22.40 -24.49 -5.62
N ALA A 11 22.76 -24.50 -4.33
CA ALA A 11 23.46 -23.40 -3.67
C ALA A 11 24.85 -23.17 -4.29
N LYS A 12 25.60 -24.25 -4.56
CA LYS A 12 26.89 -24.15 -5.28
C LYS A 12 26.72 -23.56 -6.67
N LYS A 13 25.66 -23.95 -7.40
CA LYS A 13 25.33 -23.36 -8.71
C LYS A 13 25.04 -21.86 -8.58
N LEU A 14 24.19 -21.45 -7.65
CA LEU A 14 23.87 -20.03 -7.42
C LEU A 14 25.11 -19.21 -7.07
N ILE A 15 25.99 -19.72 -6.20
CA ILE A 15 27.26 -19.07 -5.86
C ILE A 15 28.15 -18.97 -7.10
N SER A 16 28.25 -20.02 -7.91
CA SER A 16 29.06 -20.01 -9.12
C SER A 16 28.54 -19.04 -10.17
N ASP A 17 27.22 -19.01 -10.40
CA ASP A 17 26.56 -18.04 -11.30
C ASP A 17 26.82 -16.61 -10.82
N PHE A 18 26.77 -16.38 -9.49
CA PHE A 18 27.12 -15.11 -8.86
C PHE A 18 28.60 -14.73 -9.10
N GLU A 19 29.54 -15.64 -8.83
CA GLU A 19 30.97 -15.42 -9.04
C GLU A 19 31.30 -15.11 -10.50
N MET A 20 30.71 -15.84 -11.45
CA MET A 20 30.86 -15.56 -12.88
C MET A 20 30.36 -14.17 -13.24
N SER A 21 29.17 -13.78 -12.74
CA SER A 21 28.62 -12.44 -12.97
C SER A 21 29.53 -11.32 -12.44
N SER A 22 30.22 -11.56 -11.32
CA SER A 22 31.13 -10.59 -10.72
C SER A 22 32.38 -10.30 -11.56
N GLN A 23 32.78 -11.24 -12.43
CA GLN A 23 33.91 -11.10 -13.35
C GLN A 23 33.53 -10.31 -14.62
N LEU A 24 32.24 -10.28 -14.97
CA LEU A 24 31.72 -9.53 -16.12
C LEU A 24 31.60 -8.05 -15.74
N LYS A 25 32.65 -7.26 -15.98
CA LYS A 25 32.78 -5.83 -15.62
C LYS A 25 31.84 -4.88 -16.40
N HIS A 26 30.54 -5.05 -16.28
CA HIS A 26 29.55 -4.05 -16.71
C HIS A 26 28.77 -3.57 -15.47
N GLN A 27 29.11 -2.38 -14.96
CA GLN A 27 28.64 -1.87 -13.66
C GLN A 27 27.10 -1.76 -13.55
N GLY A 28 26.39 -1.59 -14.67
CA GLY A 28 24.92 -1.59 -14.70
C GLY A 28 24.26 -2.97 -14.80
N SER A 29 24.92 -3.98 -15.35
CA SER A 29 24.31 -5.31 -15.53
C SER A 29 24.55 -6.26 -14.35
N THR A 30 25.57 -6.00 -13.52
CA THR A 30 25.92 -6.91 -12.43
C THR A 30 24.85 -7.01 -11.33
N GLY A 31 24.01 -5.99 -11.12
CA GLY A 31 22.86 -6.08 -10.20
C GLY A 31 21.78 -7.02 -10.73
N THR A 32 21.34 -6.75 -11.96
CA THR A 32 20.32 -7.50 -12.70
C THR A 32 20.64 -9.00 -12.80
N TYR A 33 21.88 -9.37 -13.12
CA TYR A 33 22.27 -10.79 -13.20
C TYR A 33 22.14 -11.55 -11.86
N ARG A 34 22.33 -10.86 -10.72
CA ARG A 34 22.28 -11.48 -9.39
C ARG A 34 20.86 -11.72 -8.92
N GLU A 35 20.01 -10.73 -9.19
CA GLU A 35 18.55 -10.81 -9.02
C GLU A 35 17.99 -11.93 -9.89
N ASP A 36 18.42 -11.99 -11.16
CA ASP A 36 18.00 -13.01 -12.11
C ASP A 36 18.35 -14.43 -11.67
N ALA A 37 19.52 -14.66 -11.06
CA ALA A 37 19.92 -16.00 -10.62
C ALA A 37 18.98 -16.56 -9.54
N ILE A 38 18.70 -15.79 -8.49
CA ILE A 38 17.79 -16.20 -7.41
C ILE A 38 16.33 -16.21 -7.90
N LYS A 39 15.92 -15.24 -8.73
CA LYS A 39 14.61 -15.19 -9.37
C LYS A 39 14.34 -16.44 -10.21
N LYS A 40 15.31 -16.80 -11.06
CA LYS A 40 15.26 -18.01 -11.89
C LYS A 40 15.20 -19.27 -11.04
N PHE A 41 16.01 -19.36 -9.99
CA PHE A 41 15.94 -20.48 -9.04
C PHE A 41 14.54 -20.64 -8.46
N LEU A 42 13.90 -19.55 -8.02
CA LEU A 42 12.55 -19.58 -7.46
C LEU A 42 11.46 -19.91 -8.50
N LEU A 43 11.55 -19.35 -9.71
CA LEU A 43 10.55 -19.53 -10.78
C LEU A 43 10.66 -20.87 -11.52
N GLU A 44 11.83 -21.50 -11.58
CA GLU A 44 12.03 -22.79 -12.28
C GLU A 44 11.46 -23.97 -11.49
N GLY A 45 10.13 -24.01 -11.35
CA GLY A 45 9.38 -25.14 -10.79
C GLY A 45 9.43 -25.25 -9.26
N ARG A 46 9.92 -24.20 -8.56
CA ARG A 46 10.03 -24.21 -7.09
C ARG A 46 8.93 -23.43 -6.40
N LEU A 47 8.37 -22.39 -7.02
CA LEU A 47 7.15 -21.74 -6.56
C LEU A 47 5.95 -22.14 -7.43
N PRO A 48 4.75 -22.32 -6.86
CA PRO A 48 3.52 -22.45 -7.63
C PRO A 48 3.30 -21.27 -8.58
N ASP A 49 2.68 -21.51 -9.73
CA ASP A 49 2.48 -20.51 -10.81
C ASP A 49 1.68 -19.27 -10.39
N LYS A 50 0.95 -19.35 -9.27
CA LYS A 50 0.25 -18.18 -8.69
C LYS A 50 1.18 -17.10 -8.17
N TYR A 51 2.42 -17.46 -7.83
CA TYR A 51 3.42 -16.51 -7.36
C TYR A 51 4.26 -16.02 -8.54
N GLY A 52 4.01 -14.77 -8.95
CA GLY A 52 4.88 -14.06 -9.88
C GLY A 52 6.06 -13.44 -9.13
N ILE A 53 7.19 -13.29 -9.83
CA ILE A 53 8.33 -12.51 -9.33
C ILE A 53 8.71 -11.46 -10.37
N GLY A 54 8.73 -10.19 -9.96
CA GLY A 54 9.15 -9.07 -10.78
C GLY A 54 10.13 -8.15 -10.04
N SER A 55 10.57 -7.07 -10.70
CA SER A 55 11.42 -6.03 -10.12
C SER A 55 10.74 -4.69 -10.42
N GLY A 56 10.61 -3.82 -9.42
CA GLY A 56 9.80 -2.61 -9.58
C GLY A 56 9.35 -1.96 -8.28
N GLU A 57 8.43 -1.02 -8.43
CA GLU A 57 7.87 -0.20 -7.35
C GLU A 57 6.47 -0.71 -6.96
N ILE A 58 6.09 -0.48 -5.71
CA ILE A 58 4.78 -0.85 -5.18
C ILE A 58 4.00 0.42 -4.86
N ILE A 59 2.78 0.54 -5.39
CA ILE A 59 1.87 1.65 -5.09
C ILE A 59 0.84 1.24 -4.03
N GLY A 60 0.83 2.00 -2.94
CA GLY A 60 -0.11 1.86 -1.83
C GLY A 60 -1.51 2.41 -2.15
N PRO A 61 -2.50 2.17 -1.26
CA PRO A 61 -3.86 2.65 -1.44
C PRO A 61 -4.02 4.17 -1.27
N ASN A 62 -2.96 4.89 -0.88
CA ASN A 62 -2.96 6.33 -0.57
C ASN A 62 -2.06 7.15 -1.51
N SER A 63 -1.82 6.65 -2.73
CA SER A 63 -0.88 7.22 -3.73
C SER A 63 0.60 7.22 -3.32
N ASP A 64 0.94 6.70 -2.14
CA ASP A 64 2.33 6.53 -1.71
C ASP A 64 2.98 5.40 -2.54
N ILE A 65 4.23 5.60 -2.96
CA ILE A 65 4.98 4.66 -3.81
C ILE A 65 6.24 4.23 -3.05
N SER A 66 6.55 2.93 -3.06
CA SER A 66 7.80 2.40 -2.49
C SER A 66 9.00 2.77 -3.35
N ARG A 67 10.21 2.66 -2.78
CA ARG A 67 11.40 2.54 -3.62
C ARG A 67 11.32 1.26 -4.46
N GLN A 68 12.15 1.19 -5.50
CA GLN A 68 12.31 -0.02 -6.28
C GLN A 68 12.80 -1.17 -5.39
N SER A 69 12.13 -2.32 -5.49
CA SER A 69 12.53 -3.57 -4.85
C SER A 69 13.13 -4.53 -5.86
N ASP A 70 14.20 -5.20 -5.43
CA ASP A 70 14.96 -6.16 -6.24
C ASP A 70 14.06 -7.30 -6.73
N LEU A 71 13.28 -7.91 -5.82
CA LEU A 71 12.27 -8.92 -6.13
C LEU A 71 10.95 -8.63 -5.42
N VAL A 72 9.88 -8.49 -6.19
CA VAL A 72 8.49 -8.38 -5.71
C VAL A 72 7.78 -9.70 -5.99
N ILE A 73 7.31 -10.39 -4.93
CA ILE A 73 6.48 -11.59 -5.08
C ILE A 73 5.01 -11.19 -5.04
N TYR A 74 4.28 -11.45 -6.12
CA TYR A 74 2.90 -10.99 -6.31
C TYR A 74 1.96 -12.10 -6.80
N ASP A 75 0.66 -11.87 -6.69
CA ASP A 75 -0.37 -12.75 -7.24
C ASP A 75 -0.50 -12.58 -8.75
N LYS A 76 0.17 -13.47 -9.49
CA LYS A 76 0.23 -13.46 -10.95
C LYS A 76 -1.08 -13.90 -11.61
N LEU A 77 -1.91 -14.68 -10.91
CA LEU A 77 -3.13 -15.24 -11.50
C LEU A 77 -4.34 -14.32 -11.31
N ASN A 78 -4.41 -13.62 -10.18
CA ASN A 78 -5.57 -12.80 -9.84
C ASN A 78 -5.36 -11.30 -10.03
N CYS A 79 -4.11 -10.83 -10.18
CA CYS A 79 -3.83 -9.41 -10.36
C CYS A 79 -2.87 -9.10 -11.52
N PRO A 80 -3.25 -8.23 -12.46
CA PRO A 80 -2.30 -7.65 -13.38
C PRO A 80 -1.38 -6.66 -12.65
N VAL A 81 -0.14 -6.58 -13.13
CA VAL A 81 0.77 -5.48 -12.82
C VAL A 81 0.19 -4.20 -13.45
N LEU A 82 0.22 -3.07 -12.74
CA LEU A 82 -0.36 -1.81 -13.23
C LEU A 82 0.44 -1.21 -14.38
N LEU A 83 1.77 -1.35 -14.34
CA LEU A 83 2.68 -1.03 -15.42
C LEU A 83 3.62 -2.21 -15.65
N PHE A 84 3.68 -2.71 -16.88
CA PHE A 84 4.55 -3.82 -17.23
C PHE A 84 5.52 -3.40 -18.33
N GLU A 85 6.63 -2.79 -17.93
CA GLU A 85 7.75 -2.44 -18.81
C GLU A 85 8.99 -3.27 -18.45
N GLU A 86 9.91 -3.45 -19.39
CA GLU A 86 11.16 -4.18 -19.13
C GLU A 86 12.06 -3.47 -18.11
N SER A 87 11.99 -2.13 -18.04
CA SER A 87 12.83 -1.32 -17.18
C SER A 87 12.29 -1.19 -15.76
N VAL A 88 10.97 -1.05 -15.58
CA VAL A 88 10.31 -0.86 -14.28
C VAL A 88 8.89 -1.43 -14.33
N GLN A 89 8.54 -2.23 -13.33
CA GLN A 89 7.16 -2.69 -13.11
C GLN A 89 6.53 -1.92 -11.95
N VAL A 90 5.22 -1.70 -11.99
CA VAL A 90 4.47 -1.07 -10.88
C VAL A 90 3.38 -2.00 -10.39
N PHE A 91 3.47 -2.40 -9.12
CA PHE A 91 2.57 -3.37 -8.50
C PHE A 91 1.57 -2.67 -7.58
N PRO A 92 0.27 -3.03 -7.61
CA PRO A 92 -0.65 -2.62 -6.58
C PRO A 92 -0.30 -3.36 -5.29
N SER A 93 -0.18 -2.64 -4.17
CA SER A 93 0.18 -3.24 -2.88
C SER A 93 -0.75 -4.39 -2.45
N ASP A 94 -2.00 -4.41 -2.89
CA ASP A 94 -2.93 -5.51 -2.59
C ASP A 94 -2.56 -6.83 -3.24
N ALA A 95 -1.79 -6.80 -4.32
CA ALA A 95 -1.37 -8.01 -5.03
C ALA A 95 -0.03 -8.56 -4.55
N VAL A 96 0.67 -7.86 -3.64
CA VAL A 96 2.03 -8.18 -3.25
C VAL A 96 2.04 -9.01 -1.98
N TYR A 97 2.60 -10.22 -2.04
CA TYR A 97 2.86 -11.07 -0.87
C TYR A 97 4.02 -10.54 -0.03
N GLY A 98 5.03 -9.98 -0.69
CA GLY A 98 6.21 -9.42 -0.03
C GLY A 98 7.36 -9.16 -0.99
N ILE A 99 8.46 -8.66 -0.44
CA ILE A 99 9.67 -8.32 -1.19
C ILE A 99 10.89 -9.10 -0.70
N ILE A 100 11.85 -9.29 -1.59
CA ILE A 100 13.19 -9.81 -1.26
C ILE A 100 14.24 -8.82 -1.74
N GLU A 101 15.00 -8.27 -0.81
CA GLU A 101 16.16 -7.40 -1.06
C GLU A 101 17.42 -8.25 -1.27
N VAL A 102 18.00 -8.20 -2.46
CA VAL A 102 19.12 -9.07 -2.87
C VAL A 102 20.43 -8.32 -2.78
N LYS A 103 21.37 -8.79 -1.95
CA LYS A 103 22.68 -8.14 -1.75
C LYS A 103 23.83 -9.10 -2.06
N SER A 104 24.86 -8.61 -2.74
CA SER A 104 26.06 -9.42 -3.01
C SER A 104 26.86 -9.71 -1.75
N ARG A 105 27.09 -8.66 -0.96
CA ARG A 105 27.81 -8.68 0.30
C ARG A 105 27.01 -7.91 1.33
N LEU A 106 26.64 -8.55 2.43
CA LEU A 106 25.82 -7.93 3.46
C LEU A 106 26.71 -7.28 4.53
N SER A 107 27.13 -6.04 4.30
CA SER A 107 27.75 -5.18 5.32
C SER A 107 26.70 -4.57 6.25
N LYS A 108 27.11 -3.96 7.37
CA LYS A 108 26.19 -3.19 8.25
C LYS A 108 25.40 -2.15 7.44
N GLN A 109 26.07 -1.38 6.60
CA GLN A 109 25.41 -0.35 5.78
C GLN A 109 24.34 -0.96 4.86
N LYS A 110 24.68 -2.03 4.13
CA LYS A 110 23.74 -2.70 3.22
C LYS A 110 22.58 -3.38 3.94
N LEU A 111 22.80 -3.86 5.15
CA LEU A 111 21.74 -4.35 6.02
C LEU A 111 20.76 -3.21 6.33
N ILE A 112 21.22 -2.08 6.89
CA ILE A 112 20.34 -0.97 7.27
C ILE A 112 19.58 -0.40 6.06
N GLU A 113 20.24 -0.26 4.89
CA GLU A 113 19.57 0.18 3.65
C GLU A 113 18.40 -0.74 3.27
N ALA A 114 18.58 -2.06 3.35
CA ALA A 114 17.54 -3.04 3.03
C ALA A 114 16.44 -3.08 4.09
N LEU A 115 16.79 -2.93 5.37
CA LEU A 115 15.81 -2.86 6.47
C LEU A 115 14.90 -1.64 6.34
N GLU A 116 15.46 -0.47 6.03
CA GLU A 116 14.66 0.74 5.77
C GLU A 116 13.75 0.56 4.55
N ASN A 117 14.23 -0.09 3.47
CA ASN A 117 13.37 -0.35 2.32
C ASN A 117 12.20 -1.27 2.66
N ILE A 118 12.45 -2.33 3.43
CA ILE A 118 11.41 -3.25 3.92
C ILE A 118 10.41 -2.51 4.80
N ALA A 119 10.88 -1.70 5.75
CA ALA A 119 10.01 -0.96 6.65
C ALA A 119 9.14 0.06 5.88
N GLU A 120 9.72 0.79 4.93
CA GLU A 120 9.00 1.72 4.05
C GLU A 120 7.92 0.99 3.25
N PHE A 121 8.28 -0.09 2.52
CA PHE A 121 7.33 -0.92 1.78
C PHE A 121 6.19 -1.44 2.67
N LYS A 122 6.51 -2.07 3.80
CA LYS A 122 5.49 -2.62 4.70
C LYS A 122 4.56 -1.53 5.22
N SER A 123 5.08 -0.33 5.49
CA SER A 123 4.28 0.79 6.00
C SER A 123 3.21 1.27 5.00
N LEU A 124 3.42 1.10 3.70
CA LEU A 124 2.47 1.45 2.64
C LEU A 124 1.18 0.63 2.68
N VAL A 125 1.20 -0.57 3.28
CA VAL A 125 0.06 -1.50 3.27
C VAL A 125 -0.73 -1.37 4.57
N PRO A 126 -1.76 -0.53 4.68
CA PRO A 126 -2.42 -0.24 5.95
C PRO A 126 -2.89 -1.49 6.70
N LYS A 127 -2.97 -1.39 8.03
CA LYS A 127 -3.52 -2.43 8.92
C LYS A 127 -5.03 -2.54 8.72
N GLU A 128 -5.44 -3.10 7.59
CA GLU A 128 -6.84 -3.25 7.21
C GLU A 128 -7.43 -4.58 7.64
N LYS A 129 -8.75 -4.60 7.81
CA LYS A 129 -9.53 -5.81 7.94
C LYS A 129 -10.06 -6.21 6.58
N ALA A 130 -9.76 -7.43 6.15
CA ALA A 130 -10.36 -8.03 4.97
C ALA A 130 -11.63 -8.79 5.37
N VAL A 131 -12.60 -8.84 4.45
CA VAL A 131 -13.84 -9.59 4.61
C VAL A 131 -13.81 -10.76 3.64
N GLN A 132 -13.98 -11.97 4.17
CA GLN A 132 -14.21 -13.16 3.37
C GLN A 132 -15.71 -13.49 3.41
N ASN A 133 -16.33 -13.45 2.23
CA ASN A 133 -17.72 -13.80 2.04
C ASN A 133 -17.83 -15.19 1.43
N ASN A 134 -18.25 -16.17 2.22
CA ASN A 134 -18.69 -17.45 1.69
C ASN A 134 -20.22 -17.53 1.81
N ALA A 135 -20.86 -18.40 1.03
CA ALA A 135 -22.34 -18.48 0.92
C ALA A 135 -23.11 -18.62 2.24
N LEU A 136 -22.44 -19.01 3.34
CA LEU A 136 -23.04 -19.18 4.66
C LEU A 136 -22.48 -18.25 5.76
N VAL A 137 -21.31 -17.63 5.57
CA VAL A 137 -20.60 -16.92 6.65
C VAL A 137 -19.88 -15.68 6.11
N HIS A 138 -20.04 -14.57 6.84
CA HIS A 138 -19.21 -13.37 6.74
C HIS A 138 -18.11 -13.42 7.79
N MET A 139 -16.87 -13.59 7.38
CA MET A 139 -15.72 -13.56 8.29
C MET A 139 -14.87 -12.32 8.03
N THR A 140 -14.60 -11.55 9.08
CA THR A 140 -13.63 -10.45 9.04
C THR A 140 -12.31 -10.94 9.64
N TYR A 141 -11.19 -10.73 8.95
CA TYR A 141 -9.85 -11.04 9.44
C TYR A 141 -8.90 -9.86 9.21
N ASN A 142 -7.84 -9.76 10.01
CA ASN A 142 -6.81 -8.74 9.76
C ASN A 142 -6.00 -9.18 8.54
N LYS A 143 -5.89 -8.32 7.52
CA LYS A 143 -5.03 -8.61 6.37
C LYS A 143 -3.59 -8.72 6.88
N PRO A 144 -2.88 -9.84 6.63
CA PRO A 144 -1.51 -9.98 7.08
C PRO A 144 -0.65 -8.91 6.40
N ARG A 145 0.33 -8.37 7.14
CA ARG A 145 1.33 -7.48 6.54
C ARG A 145 2.17 -8.30 5.56
N PRO A 146 2.53 -7.75 4.39
CA PRO A 146 3.38 -8.44 3.45
C PRO A 146 4.74 -8.75 4.10
N PHE A 147 5.42 -9.79 3.62
CA PHE A 147 6.74 -10.14 4.15
C PHE A 147 7.85 -9.25 3.56
N GLY A 148 8.97 -9.14 4.26
CA GLY A 148 10.21 -8.57 3.74
C GLY A 148 11.39 -9.48 4.10
N ILE A 149 12.17 -9.88 3.11
CA ILE A 149 13.32 -10.76 3.29
C ILE A 149 14.57 -10.06 2.76
N ILE A 150 15.69 -10.24 3.44
CA ILE A 150 17.00 -9.87 2.90
C ILE A 150 17.71 -11.15 2.49
N PHE A 151 18.16 -11.25 1.24
CA PHE A 151 18.93 -12.38 0.74
C PHE A 151 20.31 -11.92 0.31
N ALA A 152 21.36 -12.50 0.90
CA ALA A 152 22.73 -12.17 0.58
C ALA A 152 23.57 -13.38 0.17
N TYR A 153 24.47 -13.18 -0.79
CA TYR A 153 25.39 -14.22 -1.26
C TYR A 153 26.58 -14.43 -0.32
N SER A 154 27.02 -13.39 0.41
CA SER A 154 28.07 -13.51 1.41
C SER A 154 28.03 -12.40 2.47
N LEU A 155 28.81 -12.57 3.53
CA LEU A 155 29.07 -11.53 4.55
C LEU A 155 29.95 -10.40 3.99
N GLY A 156 29.84 -9.21 4.58
CA GLY A 156 30.55 -8.00 4.20
C GLY A 156 31.81 -7.70 5.03
N GLY A 157 32.46 -8.72 5.59
CA GLY A 157 33.53 -8.57 6.59
C GLY A 157 33.03 -8.53 8.04
N ASN A 158 31.79 -8.96 8.25
CA ASN A 158 31.08 -9.08 9.53
C ASN A 158 30.71 -10.56 9.79
N SER A 159 29.90 -10.80 10.82
CA SER A 159 29.37 -12.11 11.21
C SER A 159 27.84 -12.09 11.32
N LEU A 160 27.20 -13.25 11.38
CA LEU A 160 25.75 -13.31 11.66
C LEU A 160 25.41 -12.69 13.02
N ASP A 161 26.26 -12.88 14.04
CA ASP A 161 26.05 -12.28 15.36
C ASP A 161 26.08 -10.76 15.30
N SER A 162 27.09 -10.17 14.63
CA SER A 162 27.15 -8.70 14.50
C SER A 162 26.02 -8.14 13.64
N LEU A 163 25.55 -8.86 12.61
CA LEU A 163 24.34 -8.48 11.87
C LEU A 163 23.08 -8.55 12.75
N THR A 164 22.99 -9.54 13.65
CA THR A 164 21.89 -9.69 14.61
C THR A 164 21.84 -8.50 15.58
N GLU A 165 22.98 -8.06 16.12
CA GLU A 165 23.00 -6.87 16.98
C GLU A 165 22.60 -5.60 16.22
N ASN A 166 23.08 -5.43 14.98
CA ASN A 166 22.64 -4.29 14.15
C ASN A 166 21.14 -4.34 13.83
N LEU A 167 20.56 -5.54 13.71
CA LEU A 167 19.11 -5.71 13.54
C LEU A 167 18.37 -5.29 14.82
N ARG A 168 18.83 -5.70 16.00
CA ARG A 168 18.24 -5.26 17.27
C ARG A 168 18.23 -3.74 17.41
N ASP A 169 19.37 -3.08 17.13
CA ASP A 169 19.47 -1.62 17.17
C ASP A 169 18.43 -0.94 16.26
N PHE A 170 18.19 -1.51 15.07
CA PHE A 170 17.19 -1.01 14.12
C PHE A 170 15.77 -1.19 14.67
N GLU A 171 15.48 -2.38 15.20
CA GLU A 171 14.16 -2.80 15.69
C GLU A 171 13.68 -2.02 16.91
N GLU A 172 14.58 -1.50 17.74
CA GLU A 172 14.23 -0.65 18.90
C GLU A 172 13.41 0.60 18.53
N SER A 173 13.56 1.09 17.30
CA SER A 173 12.93 2.33 16.83
C SER A 173 11.76 2.12 15.85
N LYS A 174 11.40 0.86 15.57
CA LYS A 174 10.44 0.50 14.52
C LYS A 174 9.34 -0.39 15.09
N ASP A 175 8.12 -0.20 14.61
CA ASP A 175 7.01 -1.08 14.96
C ASP A 175 7.32 -2.54 14.54
N PRO A 176 7.01 -3.54 15.38
CA PRO A 176 7.33 -4.95 15.11
C PRO A 176 6.83 -5.48 13.77
N ASP A 177 5.68 -5.01 13.31
CA ASP A 177 5.11 -5.45 12.03
C ASP A 177 5.85 -4.89 10.80
N LEU A 178 6.82 -3.99 10.99
CA LEU A 178 7.70 -3.45 9.96
C LEU A 178 9.08 -4.14 9.91
N TRP A 179 9.37 -5.03 10.85
CA TRP A 179 10.64 -5.78 10.90
C TRP A 179 10.76 -6.76 9.73
N PRO A 180 11.97 -7.13 9.29
CA PRO A 180 12.14 -8.17 8.28
C PRO A 180 11.68 -9.53 8.81
N ASN A 181 11.15 -10.39 7.94
CA ASN A 181 10.74 -11.73 8.30
C ASN A 181 11.92 -12.71 8.37
N MET A 182 12.97 -12.44 7.59
CA MET A 182 14.13 -13.32 7.50
C MET A 182 15.32 -12.58 6.86
N ILE A 183 16.52 -12.81 7.38
CA ILE A 183 17.78 -12.38 6.75
C ILE A 183 18.61 -13.61 6.45
N VAL A 184 18.88 -13.84 5.18
CA VAL A 184 19.57 -15.03 4.68
C VAL A 184 20.96 -14.62 4.20
N VAL A 185 21.99 -15.34 4.66
CA VAL A 185 23.34 -15.24 4.10
C VAL A 185 23.78 -16.62 3.64
N LEU A 186 23.80 -16.80 2.32
CA LEU A 186 24.06 -18.08 1.67
C LEU A 186 25.41 -18.67 2.10
N GLY A 187 25.44 -19.96 2.42
CA GLY A 187 26.65 -20.63 2.92
C GLY A 187 26.98 -20.33 4.39
N GLU A 188 26.26 -19.41 5.04
CA GLU A 188 26.48 -19.04 6.45
C GLU A 188 25.31 -19.46 7.33
N GLY A 189 24.12 -18.90 7.09
CA GLY A 189 22.96 -19.13 7.94
C GLY A 189 21.84 -18.13 7.73
N ILE A 190 20.90 -18.14 8.67
CA ILE A 190 19.68 -17.32 8.65
C ILE A 190 19.51 -16.64 10.00
N ILE A 191 19.13 -15.36 9.98
CA ILE A 191 18.66 -14.61 11.15
C ILE A 191 17.14 -14.52 11.05
N TRP A 192 16.47 -14.88 12.14
CA TRP A 192 15.02 -14.85 12.30
C TRP A 192 14.65 -14.50 13.72
N HIS A 193 13.37 -14.28 13.92
CA HIS A 193 12.79 -13.90 15.18
C HIS A 193 12.29 -15.12 15.96
N ASN A 194 12.55 -15.14 17.26
CA ASN A 194 12.00 -16.13 18.18
C ASN A 194 11.03 -15.49 19.17
N GLY A 195 9.93 -16.19 19.43
CA GLY A 195 9.02 -15.87 20.51
C GLY A 195 9.56 -16.29 21.88
N ARG A 196 8.81 -15.94 22.93
CA ARG A 196 9.14 -16.32 24.33
C ARG A 196 9.26 -17.83 24.55
N SER A 197 8.52 -18.62 23.77
CA SER A 197 8.53 -20.09 23.84
C SER A 197 9.64 -20.74 23.00
N LEU A 198 10.62 -19.96 22.52
CA LEU A 198 11.72 -20.41 21.65
C LEU A 198 11.26 -20.96 20.29
N ASN A 199 10.03 -20.67 19.89
CA ASN A 199 9.52 -20.98 18.56
C ASN A 199 9.96 -19.90 17.57
N THR A 200 10.40 -20.33 16.39
CA THR A 200 10.70 -19.44 15.27
C THR A 200 9.41 -18.84 14.72
N LEU A 201 9.42 -17.53 14.53
CA LEU A 201 8.31 -16.74 14.01
C LEU A 201 8.67 -16.27 12.60
N LEU A 202 7.79 -16.55 11.64
CA LEU A 202 8.02 -16.24 10.22
C LEU A 202 7.07 -15.17 9.69
N HIS A 203 5.91 -14.99 10.32
CA HIS A 203 4.86 -14.10 9.84
C HIS A 203 4.90 -12.77 10.58
N SER A 204 4.67 -11.68 9.86
CA SER A 204 4.79 -10.31 10.39
C SER A 204 3.79 -10.05 11.54
N GLU A 205 2.64 -10.72 11.50
CA GLU A 205 1.59 -10.67 12.52
C GLU A 205 1.97 -11.33 13.85
N ASP A 206 2.98 -12.19 13.84
CA ASP A 206 3.48 -12.85 15.05
C ASP A 206 4.54 -11.99 15.77
N PHE A 207 4.97 -10.87 15.17
CA PHE A 207 5.98 -10.00 15.76
C PHE A 207 5.36 -9.04 16.78
N TYR A 208 5.96 -9.02 17.97
CA TYR A 208 5.58 -8.15 19.09
C TYR A 208 6.83 -7.75 19.88
N SER A 209 6.69 -6.81 20.82
CA SER A 209 7.83 -6.13 21.48
C SER A 209 8.81 -7.03 22.26
N GLU A 210 8.48 -8.29 22.52
CA GLU A 210 9.32 -9.22 23.30
C GLU A 210 9.94 -10.32 22.42
N VAL A 211 9.67 -10.25 21.12
CA VAL A 211 10.31 -11.07 20.10
C VAL A 211 11.73 -10.57 19.88
N TYR A 212 12.68 -11.48 19.65
CA TYR A 212 14.09 -11.13 19.49
C TYR A 212 14.73 -11.90 18.34
N PRO A 213 15.68 -11.29 17.61
CA PRO A 213 16.37 -11.96 16.52
C PRO A 213 17.46 -12.91 17.04
N ILE A 214 17.57 -14.06 16.37
CA ILE A 214 18.58 -15.10 16.61
C ILE A 214 19.26 -15.51 15.29
N PRO A 215 20.59 -15.70 15.27
CA PRO A 215 21.27 -16.30 14.13
C PRO A 215 21.31 -17.83 14.27
N ILE A 216 21.02 -18.56 13.18
CA ILE A 216 21.23 -20.00 13.08
C ILE A 216 22.15 -20.31 11.89
N HIS A 217 23.24 -21.03 12.16
CA HIS A 217 24.26 -21.37 11.17
C HIS A 217 23.95 -22.68 10.45
N PHE A 218 23.23 -22.60 9.33
CA PHE A 218 22.92 -23.77 8.49
C PHE A 218 24.02 -24.12 7.49
N LYS A 219 24.97 -23.22 7.26
CA LYS A 219 26.09 -23.43 6.34
C LYS A 219 25.63 -23.84 4.95
N GLU A 220 25.98 -25.05 4.50
CA GLU A 220 25.60 -25.55 3.17
C GLU A 220 24.08 -25.75 3.01
N ASP A 221 23.34 -25.89 4.11
CA ASP A 221 21.89 -26.11 4.09
C ASP A 221 21.08 -24.80 4.05
N THR A 222 21.72 -23.62 4.09
CA THR A 222 21.03 -22.32 4.15
C THR A 222 20.01 -22.11 3.03
N LEU A 223 20.30 -22.54 1.79
CA LEU A 223 19.36 -22.39 0.68
C LEU A 223 18.10 -23.25 0.86
N PHE A 224 18.26 -24.45 1.41
CA PHE A 224 17.15 -25.36 1.68
C PHE A 224 16.21 -24.76 2.71
N GLU A 225 16.77 -24.27 3.82
CA GLU A 225 16.00 -23.63 4.89
C GLU A 225 15.33 -22.35 4.39
N PHE A 226 16.04 -21.49 3.64
CA PHE A 226 15.45 -20.30 3.03
C PHE A 226 14.22 -20.66 2.17
N TYR A 227 14.36 -21.63 1.27
CA TYR A 227 13.29 -22.01 0.37
C TYR A 227 12.06 -22.55 1.13
N PHE A 228 12.29 -23.41 2.13
CA PHE A 228 11.20 -24.02 2.89
C PHE A 228 10.40 -22.97 3.67
N ASN A 229 11.10 -22.04 4.32
CA ASN A 229 10.47 -20.97 5.10
C ASN A 229 9.82 -19.91 4.20
N LEU A 230 10.40 -19.59 3.03
CA LEU A 230 9.74 -18.73 2.04
C LEU A 230 8.41 -19.35 1.59
N PHE A 231 8.40 -20.65 1.31
CA PHE A 231 7.16 -21.33 0.91
C PHE A 231 6.12 -21.33 2.03
N ASP A 232 6.53 -21.56 3.28
CA ASP A 232 5.64 -21.51 4.43
C ASP A 232 4.98 -20.12 4.58
N ILE A 233 5.79 -19.05 4.54
CA ILE A 233 5.32 -17.66 4.52
C ILE A 233 4.30 -17.44 3.41
N LEU A 234 4.66 -17.79 2.17
CA LEU A 234 3.81 -17.58 1.00
C LEU A 234 2.48 -18.35 1.07
N SER A 235 2.48 -19.54 1.66
CA SER A 235 1.30 -20.39 1.74
C SER A 235 0.26 -19.90 2.75
N ASN A 236 0.70 -19.14 3.76
CA ASN A 236 -0.15 -18.62 4.84
C ASN A 236 -0.69 -17.20 4.59
N ILE A 237 -0.06 -16.42 3.70
CA ILE A 237 -0.54 -15.07 3.39
C ILE A 237 -1.81 -15.10 2.53
N LYS A 238 -2.84 -14.38 2.99
CA LYS A 238 -4.10 -14.15 2.28
C LYS A 238 -4.27 -12.67 1.93
N LEU A 239 -4.11 -12.33 0.65
CA LEU A 239 -4.15 -10.95 0.15
C LEU A 239 -5.56 -10.30 0.18
N GLY A 240 -6.62 -11.11 0.24
CA GLY A 240 -8.01 -10.62 0.16
C GLY A 240 -8.44 -10.34 -1.28
N ASP A 241 -9.64 -9.78 -1.44
CA ASP A 241 -10.16 -9.42 -2.76
C ASP A 241 -9.43 -8.19 -3.33
N ILE A 242 -9.12 -8.25 -4.62
CA ILE A 242 -8.43 -7.17 -5.33
C ILE A 242 -9.47 -6.31 -6.04
N ASP A 243 -9.58 -5.05 -5.64
CA ASP A 243 -10.37 -4.05 -6.36
C ASP A 243 -9.45 -3.06 -7.07
N LEU A 244 -9.19 -3.30 -8.35
CA LEU A 244 -8.40 -2.38 -9.18
C LEU A 244 -9.08 -1.03 -9.41
N ARG A 245 -10.40 -0.92 -9.22
CA ARG A 245 -11.11 0.35 -9.46
C ARG A 245 -10.67 1.44 -8.51
N LYS A 246 -10.22 1.09 -7.30
CA LYS A 246 -9.68 2.07 -6.35
C LYS A 246 -8.40 2.74 -6.85
N TYR A 247 -7.64 2.09 -7.75
CA TYR A 247 -6.46 2.67 -8.39
C TYR A 247 -6.81 3.66 -9.52
N LYS A 248 -8.10 3.81 -9.90
CA LYS A 248 -8.54 4.85 -10.85
C LYS A 248 -8.35 6.25 -10.28
N GLU A 249 -8.61 6.40 -8.99
CA GLU A 249 -8.49 7.68 -8.28
C GLU A 249 -8.02 7.38 -6.86
N LEU A 250 -6.70 7.38 -6.66
CA LEU A 250 -6.13 7.21 -5.34
C LEU A 250 -6.21 8.52 -4.53
N PRO A 251 -6.42 8.44 -3.21
CA PRO A 251 -6.31 9.58 -2.31
C PRO A 251 -4.97 10.29 -2.46
N LYS A 252 -4.99 11.63 -2.53
CA LYS A 252 -3.78 12.45 -2.54
C LYS A 252 -3.57 13.07 -1.18
N LYS A 253 -2.29 13.24 -0.80
CA LYS A 253 -1.94 13.89 0.47
C LYS A 253 -2.07 15.41 0.36
N VAL A 254 -2.92 16.00 1.20
CA VAL A 254 -3.10 17.45 1.35
C VAL A 254 -2.94 17.79 2.84
N GLY A 255 -1.83 18.42 3.20
CA GLY A 255 -1.43 18.57 4.61
C GLY A 255 -1.32 17.21 5.30
N ASN A 256 -2.13 17.02 6.34
CA ASN A 256 -2.21 15.77 7.11
C ASN A 256 -3.35 14.83 6.67
N PHE A 257 -4.03 15.15 5.56
CA PHE A 257 -5.20 14.43 5.08
C PHE A 257 -4.91 13.67 3.79
N TYR A 258 -5.50 12.49 3.64
CA TYR A 258 -5.58 11.78 2.37
C TYR A 258 -6.96 11.99 1.76
N VAL A 259 -7.01 12.63 0.59
CA VAL A 259 -8.26 13.20 0.04
C VAL A 259 -8.50 12.78 -1.40
N THR A 260 -9.72 12.33 -1.72
CA THR A 260 -10.19 12.09 -3.10
C THR A 260 -11.29 13.06 -3.48
N GLY A 261 -11.38 13.39 -4.76
CA GLY A 261 -12.39 14.27 -5.33
C GLY A 261 -12.33 15.73 -4.94
N HIS A 262 -11.24 16.14 -4.29
CA HIS A 262 -11.00 17.55 -3.97
C HIS A 262 -10.56 18.37 -5.18
N ASP A 263 -10.13 17.75 -6.29
CA ASP A 263 -9.45 18.33 -7.45
C ASP A 263 -10.27 18.30 -8.74
N ARG A 264 -11.61 18.33 -8.63
CA ARG A 264 -12.55 18.26 -9.76
C ARG A 264 -13.46 19.49 -9.91
N PHE A 265 -13.10 20.61 -9.28
CA PHE A 265 -13.93 21.80 -9.26
C PHE A 265 -13.69 22.67 -10.50
N GLN A 266 -14.76 23.17 -11.09
CA GLN A 266 -14.70 24.00 -12.29
C GLN A 266 -15.22 25.40 -11.98
N ARG A 267 -14.70 26.40 -12.71
CA ARG A 267 -15.25 27.76 -12.70
C ARG A 267 -16.05 28.00 -13.96
N ILE A 268 -17.22 28.61 -13.83
CA ILE A 268 -18.03 29.02 -14.97
C ILE A 268 -17.21 30.00 -15.81
N GLY A 269 -17.10 29.72 -17.11
CA GLY A 269 -16.38 30.57 -18.05
C GLY A 269 -14.87 30.32 -18.13
N THR A 270 -14.33 29.33 -17.41
CA THR A 270 -12.94 28.87 -17.60
C THR A 270 -12.89 27.41 -18.06
N ASN A 271 -11.80 27.03 -18.73
CA ASN A 271 -11.50 25.63 -19.07
C ASN A 271 -10.47 25.04 -18.09
N LYS A 272 -10.45 25.53 -16.85
CA LYS A 272 -9.46 25.18 -15.83
C LYS A 272 -10.11 24.40 -14.71
N VAL A 273 -9.36 23.43 -14.19
CA VAL A 273 -9.75 22.64 -13.02
C VAL A 273 -9.09 23.20 -11.76
N TYR A 274 -9.80 23.14 -10.66
CA TYR A 274 -9.38 23.64 -9.36
C TYR A 274 -9.52 22.55 -8.30
N ALA A 275 -8.64 22.63 -7.30
CA ALA A 275 -8.63 21.80 -6.12
C ALA A 275 -8.96 22.59 -4.87
N LEU A 276 -9.71 21.98 -3.95
CA LEU A 276 -9.90 22.50 -2.60
C LEU A 276 -8.56 22.45 -1.87
N ASN A 277 -8.18 23.58 -1.27
CA ASN A 277 -6.91 23.67 -0.55
C ASN A 277 -7.00 23.10 0.87
N GLU A 278 -5.83 22.98 1.51
CA GLU A 278 -5.71 22.43 2.87
C GLU A 278 -6.55 23.21 3.89
N ARG A 279 -6.66 24.54 3.76
CA ARG A 279 -7.45 25.38 4.67
C ARG A 279 -8.93 24.98 4.64
N PHE A 280 -9.50 24.79 3.45
CA PHE A 280 -10.89 24.37 3.31
C PHE A 280 -11.11 22.96 3.84
N ILE A 281 -10.23 22.02 3.45
CA ILE A 281 -10.30 20.61 3.87
C ILE A 281 -10.23 20.49 5.39
N LYS A 282 -9.31 21.23 6.02
CA LYS A 282 -9.20 21.28 7.49
C LYS A 282 -10.46 21.86 8.13
N ARG A 283 -11.00 22.96 7.56
CA ARG A 283 -12.21 23.63 8.05
C ARG A 283 -13.42 22.68 8.08
N ILE A 284 -13.65 21.92 7.01
CA ILE A 284 -14.74 20.95 6.96
C ILE A 284 -14.48 19.76 7.89
N TYR A 285 -13.24 19.27 7.96
CA TYR A 285 -12.86 18.16 8.82
C TYR A 285 -13.15 18.47 10.29
N ASP A 286 -12.61 19.59 10.79
CA ASP A 286 -12.72 19.98 12.20
C ASP A 286 -14.17 20.15 12.65
N TYR A 287 -15.00 20.84 11.85
CA TYR A 287 -16.42 21.01 12.15
C TYR A 287 -17.15 19.66 12.18
N CYS A 288 -16.94 18.84 11.16
CA CYS A 288 -17.65 17.57 11.02
C CYS A 288 -17.25 16.55 12.09
N GLN A 289 -16.00 16.56 12.57
CA GLN A 289 -15.58 15.74 13.71
C GLN A 289 -16.38 16.09 14.97
N MET A 290 -16.72 17.36 15.18
CA MET A 290 -17.55 17.79 16.30
C MET A 290 -19.04 17.48 16.08
N ALA A 291 -19.54 17.65 14.85
CA ALA A 291 -20.96 17.47 14.53
C ALA A 291 -21.40 16.00 14.42
N GLY A 292 -20.47 15.09 14.13
CA GLY A 292 -20.75 13.66 13.94
C GLY A 292 -21.35 13.33 12.58
N LYS A 293 -21.54 12.03 12.32
CA LYS A 293 -22.10 11.53 11.07
C LYS A 293 -23.62 11.51 11.10
N LYS A 294 -24.25 11.68 9.94
CA LYS A 294 -25.69 11.53 9.70
C LYS A 294 -25.92 10.53 8.57
N LYS A 295 -27.10 9.90 8.52
CA LYS A 295 -27.45 9.10 7.34
C LYS A 295 -27.57 10.01 6.12
N TYR A 296 -27.07 9.54 4.99
CA TYR A 296 -27.13 10.32 3.75
C TYR A 296 -28.58 10.65 3.35
N LYS A 297 -29.51 9.72 3.59
CA LYS A 297 -30.95 9.95 3.47
C LYS A 297 -31.44 11.18 4.23
N ASP A 298 -30.98 11.38 5.46
CA ASP A 298 -31.42 12.50 6.30
C ASP A 298 -30.89 13.82 5.76
N ILE A 299 -29.65 13.83 5.24
CA ILE A 299 -29.06 15.02 4.60
C ILE A 299 -29.85 15.41 3.34
N LEU A 300 -30.22 14.43 2.51
CA LEU A 300 -31.04 14.68 1.32
C LEU A 300 -32.42 15.23 1.69
N LEU A 301 -33.07 14.68 2.72
CA LEU A 301 -34.35 15.19 3.20
C LEU A 301 -34.22 16.61 3.79
N LEU A 302 -33.14 16.90 4.52
CA LEU A 302 -32.88 18.24 5.05
C LEU A 302 -32.63 19.27 3.94
N GLY A 303 -31.91 18.90 2.88
CA GLY A 303 -31.56 19.80 1.78
C GLY A 303 -32.66 19.97 0.74
N LEU A 304 -33.24 18.86 0.28
CA LEU A 304 -34.20 18.81 -0.83
C LEU A 304 -35.66 18.70 -0.38
N GLY A 305 -35.92 18.30 0.86
CA GLY A 305 -37.25 17.95 1.35
C GLY A 305 -37.80 16.64 0.79
N GLN A 306 -37.05 15.95 -0.08
CA GLN A 306 -37.43 14.69 -0.71
C GLN A 306 -36.20 13.86 -1.09
N ILE A 307 -36.42 12.59 -1.40
CA ILE A 307 -35.39 11.67 -1.89
C ILE A 307 -35.51 11.61 -3.43
N PRO A 308 -34.46 11.99 -4.18
CA PRO A 308 -34.43 11.82 -5.63
C PRO A 308 -34.75 10.39 -6.09
N GLN A 309 -35.51 10.28 -7.18
CA GLN A 309 -35.92 9.00 -7.74
C GLN A 309 -34.71 8.22 -8.29
N GLY A 310 -34.69 6.90 -8.09
CA GLY A 310 -33.66 6.01 -8.63
C GLY A 310 -32.45 5.77 -7.71
N MET A 311 -32.43 6.35 -6.50
CA MET A 311 -31.43 6.00 -5.51
C MET A 311 -31.69 4.64 -4.88
N ASP A 312 -30.63 3.84 -4.72
CA ASP A 312 -30.69 2.55 -4.06
C ASP A 312 -30.67 2.68 -2.53
N GLU A 313 -31.31 1.73 -1.84
CA GLU A 313 -31.41 1.76 -0.37
C GLU A 313 -30.05 1.71 0.32
N LYS A 314 -29.05 1.03 -0.26
CA LYS A 314 -27.73 0.93 0.37
C LYS A 314 -27.03 2.28 0.40
N SER A 315 -27.07 3.05 -0.69
CA SER A 315 -26.52 4.40 -0.76
C SER A 315 -27.20 5.36 0.21
N LEU A 316 -28.49 5.19 0.47
CA LEU A 316 -29.25 6.03 1.39
C LEU A 316 -28.91 5.77 2.87
N ASP A 317 -28.56 4.53 3.21
CA ASP A 317 -28.27 4.11 4.59
C ASP A 317 -26.79 4.32 5.00
N VAL A 318 -25.96 4.86 4.11
CA VAL A 318 -24.56 5.23 4.44
C VAL A 318 -24.53 6.41 5.42
N TYR A 319 -23.68 6.31 6.44
CA TYR A 319 -23.38 7.42 7.35
C TYR A 319 -22.24 8.27 6.78
N VAL A 320 -22.49 9.56 6.62
CA VAL A 320 -21.54 10.53 6.08
C VAL A 320 -21.44 11.75 6.99
N TYR A 321 -20.34 12.50 6.86
CA TYR A 321 -20.21 13.80 7.48
C TYR A 321 -20.91 14.87 6.64
N TYR A 322 -21.54 15.84 7.30
CA TYR A 322 -22.22 16.95 6.64
C TYR A 322 -21.72 18.28 7.20
N TYR A 323 -21.23 19.15 6.31
CA TYR A 323 -20.75 20.48 6.68
C TYR A 323 -21.79 21.54 6.31
N ASP A 324 -22.40 22.13 7.33
CA ASP A 324 -23.41 23.20 7.25
C ASP A 324 -23.35 24.05 8.54
N PRO A 325 -22.22 24.74 8.80
CA PRO A 325 -22.01 25.48 10.04
C PRO A 325 -22.98 26.65 10.23
N ASP A 326 -23.49 27.21 9.13
CA ASP A 326 -24.37 28.39 9.13
C ASP A 326 -25.85 28.02 9.05
N GLU A 327 -26.18 26.73 9.05
CA GLU A 327 -27.55 26.20 8.92
C GLU A 327 -28.33 26.84 7.76
N LEU A 328 -27.79 26.79 6.53
CA LEU A 328 -28.38 27.44 5.35
C LEU A 328 -29.86 27.03 5.15
N PRO A 329 -30.73 27.84 4.52
CA PRO A 329 -32.10 27.41 4.29
C PRO A 329 -32.19 26.16 3.39
N SER A 330 -33.23 25.33 3.58
CA SER A 330 -33.54 24.21 2.68
C SER A 330 -33.99 24.72 1.31
N LEU A 331 -33.97 23.84 0.29
CA LEU A 331 -34.39 24.22 -1.06
C LEU A 331 -35.86 24.70 -1.13
N GLN A 332 -36.70 24.24 -0.20
CA GLN A 332 -38.10 24.66 -0.10
C GLN A 332 -38.26 26.09 0.44
N GLU A 333 -37.26 26.59 1.15
CA GLU A 333 -37.25 27.91 1.79
C GLU A 333 -36.56 28.98 0.91
N VAL A 334 -35.95 28.57 -0.20
CA VAL A 334 -35.27 29.46 -1.15
C VAL A 334 -36.10 29.63 -2.42
N SER A 335 -36.21 30.87 -2.90
CA SER A 335 -36.95 31.18 -4.13
C SER A 335 -36.08 30.98 -5.37
N PHE A 336 -36.70 30.79 -6.53
CA PHE A 336 -36.01 30.72 -7.82
C PHE A 336 -36.13 32.05 -8.55
N VAL A 337 -35.00 32.53 -9.10
CA VAL A 337 -34.91 33.76 -9.89
C VAL A 337 -34.34 33.45 -11.27
N LYS A 338 -34.76 34.21 -12.28
CA LYS A 338 -34.21 34.11 -13.63
C LYS A 338 -33.10 35.14 -13.82
N ASP A 339 -31.99 34.73 -14.41
CA ASP A 339 -30.96 35.68 -14.84
C ASP A 339 -31.31 36.35 -16.17
N GLU A 340 -30.44 37.24 -16.64
CA GLU A 340 -30.58 37.96 -17.91
C GLU A 340 -30.62 37.06 -19.17
N TYR A 341 -30.29 35.77 -19.02
CA TYR A 341 -30.35 34.74 -20.07
C TYR A 341 -31.49 33.74 -19.86
N ASP A 342 -32.48 34.08 -19.02
CA ASP A 342 -33.64 33.24 -18.69
C ASP A 342 -33.28 31.92 -17.96
N ARG A 343 -32.05 31.81 -17.43
CA ARG A 343 -31.61 30.64 -16.66
C ARG A 343 -32.12 30.75 -15.23
N VAL A 344 -32.67 29.64 -14.73
CA VAL A 344 -33.22 29.55 -13.37
C VAL A 344 -32.08 29.34 -12.38
N ASN A 345 -31.93 30.27 -11.45
CA ASN A 345 -30.96 30.26 -10.35
C ASN A 345 -31.69 30.34 -9.01
N LEU A 346 -31.00 29.98 -7.92
CA LEU A 346 -31.51 30.21 -6.57
C LEU A 346 -31.36 31.68 -6.18
N SER A 347 -32.33 32.20 -5.43
CA SER A 347 -32.31 33.57 -4.89
C SER A 347 -31.31 33.75 -3.76
N GLY A 348 -30.73 32.66 -3.25
CA GLY A 348 -29.74 32.64 -2.17
C GLY A 348 -29.10 31.27 -2.01
N ASN A 349 -28.16 31.16 -1.07
CA ASN A 349 -27.50 29.90 -0.74
C ASN A 349 -28.48 28.95 -0.04
N ALA A 350 -28.41 27.66 -0.37
CA ALA A 350 -29.23 26.62 0.24
C ALA A 350 -28.36 25.50 0.80
N LYS A 351 -28.85 24.76 1.80
CA LYS A 351 -28.20 23.55 2.35
C LYS A 351 -28.28 22.33 1.42
N PHE A 352 -28.20 22.57 0.12
CA PHE A 352 -28.27 21.55 -0.91
C PHE A 352 -26.94 20.77 -0.96
N PRO A 353 -26.93 19.43 -0.77
CA PRO A 353 -25.71 18.62 -0.74
C PRO A 353 -25.13 18.41 -2.14
N SER A 354 -24.61 19.47 -2.76
CA SER A 354 -24.14 19.48 -4.16
C SER A 354 -22.69 19.04 -4.35
N SER A 355 -21.91 18.94 -3.28
CA SER A 355 -20.49 18.58 -3.35
C SER A 355 -20.16 17.51 -2.32
N SER A 356 -19.22 16.64 -2.69
CA SER A 356 -18.71 15.61 -1.81
C SER A 356 -17.23 15.36 -2.07
N ILE A 357 -16.46 15.18 -1.01
CA ILE A 357 -15.09 14.67 -1.06
C ILE A 357 -14.91 13.57 -0.03
N THR A 358 -13.87 12.74 -0.19
CA THR A 358 -13.49 11.78 0.84
C THR A 358 -12.26 12.30 1.56
N ILE A 359 -12.25 12.28 2.89
CA ILE A 359 -11.09 12.62 3.72
C ILE A 359 -10.79 11.41 4.60
N ASN A 360 -9.58 10.87 4.53
CA ASN A 360 -9.11 9.71 5.29
C ASN A 360 -10.07 8.51 5.20
N GLY A 361 -10.64 8.27 4.02
CA GLY A 361 -11.58 7.17 3.76
C GLY A 361 -13.05 7.46 4.13
N GLU A 362 -13.35 8.62 4.69
CA GLU A 362 -14.70 9.00 5.12
C GLU A 362 -15.31 10.06 4.19
N ILE A 363 -16.61 9.97 3.93
CA ILE A 363 -17.32 10.86 2.99
C ILE A 363 -17.77 12.13 3.71
N TYR A 364 -17.44 13.28 3.14
CA TYR A 364 -17.84 14.62 3.60
C TYR A 364 -18.69 15.25 2.50
N VAL A 365 -19.92 15.60 2.85
CA VAL A 365 -20.91 16.21 1.97
C VAL A 365 -21.13 17.66 2.41
N PHE A 366 -21.23 18.57 1.45
CA PHE A 366 -21.42 19.99 1.74
C PHE A 366 -22.06 20.74 0.57
N PRO A 367 -22.77 21.84 0.84
CA PRO A 367 -23.19 22.77 -0.19
C PRO A 367 -22.02 23.45 -0.88
N GLN A 368 -22.05 23.49 -2.21
CA GLN A 368 -21.07 24.22 -3.03
C GLN A 368 -20.99 25.71 -2.68
N ALA A 369 -22.06 26.28 -2.13
CA ALA A 369 -22.12 27.65 -1.63
C ALA A 369 -21.05 28.01 -0.58
N TYR A 370 -20.46 27.01 0.10
CA TYR A 370 -19.40 27.23 1.07
C TYR A 370 -18.00 27.36 0.46
N ILE A 371 -17.83 27.04 -0.82
CA ILE A 371 -16.55 27.16 -1.51
C ILE A 371 -16.36 28.60 -1.98
N THR A 372 -15.30 29.24 -1.50
CA THR A 372 -14.91 30.59 -1.94
C THR A 372 -13.70 30.54 -2.88
N GLU A 373 -13.38 31.66 -3.53
CA GLU A 373 -12.19 31.73 -4.40
C GLU A 373 -10.88 31.46 -3.63
N GLU A 374 -10.81 31.85 -2.36
CA GLU A 374 -9.67 31.60 -1.48
C GLU A 374 -9.50 30.14 -1.09
N ASP A 375 -10.53 29.32 -1.28
CA ASP A 375 -10.53 27.89 -0.96
C ASP A 375 -10.04 27.04 -2.14
N LEU A 376 -9.79 27.65 -3.31
CA LEU A 376 -9.46 26.97 -4.57
C LEU A 376 -8.05 27.27 -5.05
N THR A 377 -7.33 26.21 -5.41
CA THR A 377 -6.02 26.28 -6.09
C THR A 377 -6.15 25.68 -7.49
N GLU A 378 -5.63 26.34 -8.51
CA GLU A 378 -5.63 25.78 -9.88
C GLU A 378 -4.82 24.48 -9.94
N VAL A 379 -5.38 23.45 -10.59
CA VAL A 379 -4.69 22.18 -10.85
C VAL A 379 -3.84 22.35 -12.11
N PRO A 380 -2.50 22.26 -12.02
CA PRO A 380 -1.66 22.45 -13.19
C PRO A 380 -1.94 21.41 -14.27
N ASN A 381 -1.99 21.85 -15.52
CA ASN A 381 -2.12 20.99 -16.71
C ASN A 381 -3.42 20.16 -16.80
N MET A 382 -4.45 20.48 -16.01
CA MET A 382 -5.74 19.81 -16.07
C MET A 382 -6.83 20.77 -16.57
N LYS A 383 -7.62 20.30 -17.54
CA LYS A 383 -8.71 21.04 -18.16
C LYS A 383 -10.05 20.40 -17.87
N THR A 384 -11.12 21.14 -18.12
CA THR A 384 -12.49 20.66 -17.92
C THR A 384 -12.81 19.40 -18.72
N GLU A 385 -12.16 19.21 -19.88
CA GLU A 385 -12.28 18.02 -20.73
C GLU A 385 -11.62 16.75 -20.15
N ASP A 386 -10.77 16.89 -19.12
CA ASP A 386 -10.05 15.79 -18.47
C ASP A 386 -10.81 15.20 -17.25
N LEU A 387 -11.94 15.80 -16.88
CA LEU A 387 -12.84 15.35 -15.79
C LEU A 387 -13.95 14.45 -16.33
#